data_AF-A0A1B7VB75-F1
#
_entry.id   AF-A0A1B7VB75-F1
#
_cell.length_a   1.000
_cell.length_b   1.000
_cell.length_c   1.000
_cell.angle_alpha   90.00
_cell.angle_beta   90.00
_cell.angle_gamma   90.00
#
_symmetry.space_group_name_H-M   'P 1'
#
loop_
_entity.id
_entity.type
_entity.pdbx_description
1 polymer ?
#
loop_
_entity_poly.entity_id
_entity_poly.type
_entity_poly.pdbx_seq_one_letter_code
_entity_poly.pdbx_strand_id
1 'polypeptide(L)'
;MQKPSNLLLKVTRQLFANVDEQTKFIDALVHPQPFAPCILWCQDKPDISPFNVQTPTHWQPHFVDRLSLGEKPGKHSLHEQGHFYCLDFSSVFSASVLLAIPESISVVFDMCAAPGGKSVFAWRALKPDLLITNEVIGKRLGMLISNLKRCQIKPIGVVNRDSSIFAELLPASSNLVIVDAPCTGQSLLAKNE
;
A
#
# COMPACT_ATOMS: atom_id res chain seq x y z
N MET A 1 15.30 -26.79 10.06
CA MET A 1 13.92 -26.42 9.70
C MET A 1 13.26 -25.81 10.92
N GLN A 2 12.77 -24.57 10.83
CA GLN A 2 11.96 -23.99 11.90
C GLN A 2 10.60 -24.70 11.93
N LYS A 3 10.20 -25.16 13.12
CA LYS A 3 8.90 -25.80 13.32
C LYS A 3 7.80 -24.73 13.26
N PRO A 4 6.68 -24.94 12.54
CA PRO A 4 5.59 -23.97 12.49
C PRO A 4 5.00 -23.75 13.89
N SER A 5 4.63 -22.50 14.19
CA SER A 5 4.04 -22.15 15.48
C SER A 5 2.65 -22.76 15.68
N ASN A 6 2.24 -22.96 16.93
CA ASN A 6 0.88 -23.45 17.23
C ASN A 6 -0.21 -22.50 16.71
N LEU A 7 0.06 -21.19 16.68
CA LEU A 7 -0.83 -20.20 16.11
C LEU A 7 -0.98 -20.39 14.59
N LEU A 8 0.13 -20.57 13.86
CA LEU A 8 0.10 -20.83 12.42
C LEU A 8 -0.69 -22.10 12.09
N LEU A 9 -0.47 -23.19 12.83
CA LEU A 9 -1.23 -24.44 12.63
C LEU A 9 -2.73 -24.25 12.91
N LYS A 10 -3.09 -23.50 13.95
CA LYS A 10 -4.49 -23.21 14.28
C LYS A 10 -5.16 -22.39 13.17
N VAL A 11 -4.54 -21.30 12.73
CA VAL A 11 -5.07 -20.43 11.66
C VAL A 11 -5.20 -21.20 10.35
N THR A 12 -4.20 -22.01 10.01
CA THR A 12 -4.20 -22.82 8.78
C THR A 12 -5.41 -23.75 8.70
N ARG A 13 -5.74 -24.45 9.80
CA ARG A 13 -6.92 -25.33 9.88
C ARG A 13 -8.25 -24.59 9.85
N GLN A 14 -8.26 -23.31 10.24
CA GLN A 14 -9.44 -22.44 10.15
C GLN A 14 -9.66 -21.92 8.73
N LEU A 15 -8.58 -21.66 7.99
CA LEU A 15 -8.63 -21.09 6.64
C LEU A 15 -8.89 -22.15 5.55
N PHE A 16 -8.31 -23.35 5.69
CA PHE A 16 -8.34 -24.36 4.64
C PHE A 16 -8.83 -25.70 5.18
N ALA A 17 -9.86 -26.26 4.52
CA ALA A 17 -10.33 -27.62 4.82
C ALA A 17 -9.42 -28.69 4.20
N ASN A 18 -8.79 -28.39 3.07
CA ASN A 18 -7.93 -29.31 2.33
C ASN A 18 -6.50 -29.36 2.90
N VAL A 19 -5.98 -30.55 3.18
CA VAL A 19 -4.67 -30.76 3.79
C VAL A 19 -3.49 -30.31 2.89
N ASP A 20 -3.63 -30.42 1.58
CA ASP A 20 -2.61 -29.98 0.63
C ASP A 20 -2.53 -28.43 0.61
N GLU A 21 -3.67 -27.75 0.68
CA GLU A 21 -3.71 -26.28 0.81
C GLU A 21 -3.13 -25.83 2.15
N GLN A 22 -3.43 -26.54 3.25
CA GLN A 22 -2.81 -26.29 4.54
C GLN A 22 -1.29 -26.41 4.47
N THR A 23 -0.80 -27.47 3.83
CA THR A 23 0.65 -27.72 3.65
C THR A 23 1.30 -26.60 2.84
N LYS A 24 0.71 -26.21 1.70
CA LYS A 24 1.20 -25.12 0.84
C LYS A 24 1.23 -23.78 1.58
N PHE A 25 0.19 -23.48 2.36
CA PHE A 25 0.12 -22.23 3.12
C PHE A 25 1.18 -22.17 4.22
N ILE A 26 1.38 -23.26 4.97
CA ILE A 26 2.42 -23.36 5.99
C ILE A 26 3.81 -23.21 5.33
N ASP A 27 4.06 -23.93 4.24
CA ASP A 27 5.34 -23.88 3.54
C ASP A 27 5.66 -22.47 3.04
N ALA A 28 4.69 -21.77 2.43
CA ALA A 28 4.86 -20.41 1.95
C ALA A 28 5.21 -19.39 3.06
N LEU A 29 4.75 -19.63 4.30
CA LEU A 29 5.05 -18.78 5.45
C LEU A 29 6.35 -19.14 6.16
N VAL A 30 6.70 -20.43 6.21
CA VAL A 30 7.95 -20.91 6.83
C VAL A 30 9.16 -20.71 5.91
N HIS A 31 8.95 -20.77 4.60
CA HIS A 31 9.97 -20.58 3.56
C HIS A 31 9.55 -19.43 2.61
N PRO A 32 9.49 -18.18 3.12
CA PRO A 32 9.03 -17.06 2.34
C PRO A 32 9.96 -16.80 1.16
N GLN A 33 9.37 -16.65 -0.02
CA GLN A 33 10.11 -16.22 -1.20
C GLN A 33 10.50 -14.73 -1.07
N PRO A 34 11.67 -14.33 -1.59
CA PRO A 34 12.06 -12.93 -1.57
C PRO A 34 11.09 -12.10 -2.42
N PHE A 35 10.60 -11.00 -1.84
CA PHE A 35 9.71 -10.09 -2.53
C PHE A 35 10.53 -9.05 -3.31
N ALA A 36 10.22 -8.94 -4.59
CA ALA A 36 10.71 -7.88 -5.45
C ALA A 36 10.32 -6.50 -4.89
N PRO A 37 11.24 -5.54 -4.81
CA PRO A 37 10.89 -4.15 -4.53
C PRO A 37 9.88 -3.68 -5.58
N CYS A 38 8.93 -2.86 -5.16
CA CYS A 38 7.94 -2.28 -6.05
C CYS A 38 7.91 -0.76 -5.87
N ILE A 39 7.78 -0.06 -6.98
CA ILE A 39 7.67 1.40 -7.03
C ILE A 39 6.39 1.80 -7.73
N LEU A 40 5.79 2.86 -7.22
CA LEU A 40 4.65 3.57 -7.81
C LEU A 40 5.17 4.91 -8.33
N TRP A 41 5.08 5.15 -9.63
CA TRP A 41 5.45 6.40 -10.26
C TRP A 41 4.42 7.49 -9.93
N CYS A 42 4.85 8.47 -9.12
CA CYS A 42 4.04 9.62 -8.73
C CYS A 42 3.85 10.59 -9.91
N GLN A 43 4.80 10.60 -10.82
CA GLN A 43 4.79 11.37 -12.06
C GLN A 43 4.62 10.43 -13.26
N ASP A 44 4.74 10.97 -14.47
CA ASP A 44 4.79 10.12 -15.66
C ASP A 44 6.07 9.28 -15.66
N LYS A 45 5.88 8.00 -15.97
CA LYS A 45 6.95 7.02 -16.01
C LYS A 45 7.89 7.37 -17.17
N PRO A 46 9.21 7.39 -16.97
CA PRO A 46 10.15 7.63 -18.06
C PRO A 46 10.11 6.50 -19.10
N ASP A 47 10.35 6.83 -20.37
CA ASP A 47 10.41 5.86 -21.47
C ASP A 47 11.46 4.76 -21.21
N ILE A 48 12.58 5.15 -20.60
CA ILE A 48 13.65 4.26 -20.17
C ILE A 48 13.66 4.24 -18.65
N SER A 49 13.29 3.10 -18.06
CA SER A 49 13.38 2.90 -16.62
C SER A 49 14.84 2.94 -16.16
N PRO A 50 15.16 3.67 -15.08
CA PRO A 50 16.50 3.65 -14.48
C PRO A 50 16.77 2.37 -13.68
N PHE A 51 15.76 1.52 -13.51
CA PHE A 51 15.83 0.26 -12.77
C PHE A 51 15.62 -0.93 -13.70
N ASN A 52 16.19 -2.07 -13.33
CA ASN A 52 15.83 -3.35 -13.93
C ASN A 52 14.42 -3.74 -13.47
N VAL A 53 13.47 -3.81 -14.40
CA VAL A 53 12.06 -4.11 -14.13
C VAL A 53 11.72 -5.55 -14.52
N GLN A 54 10.84 -6.18 -13.74
CA GLN A 54 10.27 -7.48 -14.08
C GLN A 54 9.16 -7.33 -15.13
N THR A 55 8.87 -8.42 -15.84
CA THR A 55 7.71 -8.50 -16.72
C THR A 55 6.43 -8.13 -15.95
N PRO A 56 5.63 -7.15 -16.42
CA PRO A 56 4.38 -6.76 -15.77
C PRO A 56 3.40 -7.93 -15.66
N THR A 57 2.63 -7.99 -14.58
CA THR A 57 1.46 -8.89 -14.52
C THR A 57 0.30 -8.32 -15.32
N HIS A 58 -0.65 -9.16 -15.73
CA HIS A 58 -1.82 -8.74 -16.51
C HIS A 58 -2.72 -7.70 -15.80
N TRP A 59 -2.69 -7.66 -14.47
CA TRP A 59 -3.47 -6.71 -13.67
C TRP A 59 -2.63 -5.54 -13.15
N GLN A 60 -1.31 -5.53 -13.39
CA GLN A 60 -0.42 -4.52 -12.84
C GLN A 60 -0.77 -3.13 -13.40
N PRO A 61 -0.99 -2.11 -12.54
CA PRO A 61 -1.23 -0.75 -13.01
C PRO A 61 -0.02 -0.24 -13.82
N HIS A 62 -0.26 0.48 -14.92
CA HIS A 62 0.79 0.97 -15.80
C HIS A 62 1.79 1.93 -15.12
N PHE A 63 1.35 2.60 -14.05
CA PHE A 63 2.17 3.50 -13.23
C PHE A 63 2.91 2.79 -12.09
N VAL A 64 2.93 1.45 -12.07
CA VAL A 64 3.63 0.64 -11.08
C VAL A 64 4.65 -0.25 -11.76
N ASP A 65 5.86 -0.32 -11.21
CA ASP A 65 6.89 -1.26 -11.62
C ASP A 65 7.29 -2.19 -10.49
N ARG A 66 7.45 -3.47 -10.83
CA ARG A 66 8.14 -4.45 -10.00
C ARG A 66 9.59 -4.50 -10.44
N LEU A 67 10.51 -4.38 -9.50
CA LEU A 67 11.93 -4.32 -9.78
C LEU A 67 12.58 -5.71 -9.64
N SER A 68 13.75 -5.89 -10.23
CA SER A 68 14.57 -7.07 -10.01
C SER A 68 14.99 -7.19 -8.54
N LEU A 69 15.19 -8.43 -8.07
CA LEU A 69 15.70 -8.67 -6.72
C LEU A 69 17.06 -8.00 -6.52
N GLY A 70 17.25 -7.35 -5.36
CA GLY A 70 18.49 -6.65 -5.01
C GLY A 70 18.50 -5.16 -5.37
N GLU A 71 17.55 -4.69 -6.19
CA GLU A 71 17.35 -3.26 -6.44
C GLU A 71 17.06 -2.50 -5.14
N LYS A 72 17.61 -1.29 -5.01
CA LYS A 72 17.45 -0.44 -3.81
C LYS A 72 16.89 0.93 -4.21
N PRO A 73 15.65 0.99 -4.73
CA PRO A 73 15.09 2.21 -5.30
C PRO A 73 15.05 3.37 -4.30
N GLY A 74 14.89 3.09 -3.00
CA GLY A 74 14.91 4.11 -1.95
C GLY A 74 16.23 4.88 -1.80
N LYS A 75 17.34 4.39 -2.38
CA LYS A 75 18.65 5.08 -2.40
C LYS A 75 18.91 5.84 -3.71
N HIS A 76 18.00 5.76 -4.67
CA HIS A 76 18.15 6.42 -5.96
C HIS A 76 17.75 7.89 -5.88
N SER A 77 18.43 8.78 -6.60
CA SER A 77 18.18 10.24 -6.58
C SER A 77 16.72 10.60 -6.91
N LEU A 78 16.12 9.90 -7.87
CA LEU A 78 14.71 10.05 -8.23
C LEU A 78 13.73 9.80 -7.06
N HIS A 79 14.10 8.99 -6.07
CA HIS A 79 13.29 8.81 -4.86
C HIS A 79 13.29 10.09 -4.01
N GLU A 80 14.46 10.70 -3.82
CA GLU A 80 14.61 11.95 -3.06
C GLU A 80 13.87 13.11 -3.76
N GLN A 81 13.89 13.11 -5.09
CA GLN A 81 13.17 14.07 -5.94
C GLN A 81 11.66 13.81 -6.03
N GLY A 82 11.18 12.67 -5.50
CA GLY A 82 9.75 12.37 -5.42
C GLY A 82 9.11 11.76 -6.66
N HIS A 83 9.90 11.27 -7.62
CA HIS A 83 9.35 10.68 -8.86
C HIS A 83 8.55 9.40 -8.60
N PHE A 84 8.88 8.67 -7.52
CA PHE A 84 8.17 7.46 -7.14
C PHE A 84 8.10 7.25 -5.62
N TYR A 85 7.19 6.37 -5.23
CA TYR A 85 7.02 5.86 -3.88
C TYR A 85 7.32 4.35 -3.83
N CYS A 86 8.11 3.91 -2.85
CA CYS A 86 8.40 2.49 -2.63
C CYS A 86 7.29 1.84 -1.78
N LEU A 87 6.69 0.76 -2.26
CA LEU A 87 5.63 0.04 -1.55
C LEU A 87 5.69 -1.46 -1.84
N ASP A 88 5.01 -2.26 -1.01
CA ASP A 88 4.90 -3.69 -1.23
C ASP A 88 3.90 -4.00 -2.36
N PHE A 89 4.18 -5.03 -3.15
CA PHE A 89 3.28 -5.44 -4.24
C PHE A 89 1.91 -5.92 -3.74
N SER A 90 1.83 -6.40 -2.49
CA SER A 90 0.55 -6.70 -1.82
C SER A 90 -0.28 -5.44 -1.56
N SER A 91 0.36 -4.30 -1.28
CA SER A 91 -0.31 -3.01 -1.13
C SER A 91 -0.79 -2.47 -2.48
N VAL A 92 -0.04 -2.72 -3.56
CA VAL A 92 -0.49 -2.43 -4.94
C VAL A 92 -1.72 -3.25 -5.26
N PHE A 93 -1.68 -4.55 -4.99
CA PHE A 93 -2.82 -5.45 -5.24
C PHE A 93 -4.07 -4.99 -4.50
N SER A 94 -3.98 -4.68 -3.19
CA SER A 94 -5.14 -4.21 -2.44
C SER A 94 -5.67 -2.85 -2.92
N ALA A 95 -4.79 -1.94 -3.34
CA ALA A 95 -5.20 -0.64 -3.88
C ALA A 95 -5.70 -0.70 -5.34
N SER A 96 -5.38 -1.76 -6.09
CA SER A 96 -5.78 -1.91 -7.50
C SER A 96 -7.30 -1.93 -7.70
N VAL A 97 -8.08 -2.25 -6.66
CA VAL A 97 -9.55 -2.17 -6.70
C VAL A 97 -10.04 -0.76 -7.04
N LEU A 98 -9.24 0.27 -6.71
CA LEU A 98 -9.55 1.66 -7.03
C LEU A 98 -9.59 1.92 -8.54
N LEU A 99 -8.92 1.09 -9.35
CA LEU A 99 -8.93 1.22 -10.81
C LEU A 99 -10.27 0.81 -11.44
N ALA A 100 -11.14 0.14 -10.69
CA ALA A 100 -12.50 -0.18 -11.14
C ALA A 100 -13.47 0.98 -10.91
N ILE A 101 -13.06 2.02 -10.17
CA ILE A 101 -13.86 3.21 -9.91
C ILE A 101 -13.74 4.13 -11.14
N PRO A 102 -14.86 4.67 -11.66
CA PRO A 102 -14.81 5.61 -12.77
C PRO A 102 -13.87 6.78 -12.50
N GLU A 103 -13.27 7.31 -13.57
CA GLU A 103 -12.58 8.58 -13.53
C GLU A 103 -13.54 9.68 -13.05
N SER A 104 -13.02 10.76 -12.44
CA SER A 104 -13.76 11.91 -11.86
C SER A 104 -14.36 11.72 -10.45
N ILE A 105 -13.54 11.28 -9.50
CA ILE A 105 -13.89 11.35 -8.07
C ILE A 105 -13.43 12.68 -7.48
N SER A 106 -14.34 13.56 -7.06
CA SER A 106 -13.95 14.88 -6.53
C SER A 106 -13.24 14.81 -5.17
N VAL A 107 -13.80 14.10 -4.19
CA VAL A 107 -13.28 14.08 -2.81
C VAL A 107 -13.03 12.66 -2.34
N VAL A 108 -11.76 12.36 -2.05
CA VAL A 108 -11.31 11.07 -1.51
C VAL A 108 -10.80 11.25 -0.09
N PHE A 109 -11.24 10.37 0.81
CA PHE A 109 -10.79 10.29 2.19
C PHE A 109 -9.99 9.01 2.40
N ASP A 110 -8.76 9.10 2.91
CA ASP A 110 -7.96 7.95 3.37
C ASP A 110 -7.85 8.03 4.89
N MET A 111 -8.52 7.12 5.61
CA MET A 111 -8.72 7.25 7.06
C MET A 111 -7.58 6.68 7.91
N CYS A 112 -6.69 5.88 7.32
CA CYS A 112 -5.57 5.21 7.98
C CYS A 112 -4.31 5.34 7.12
N ALA A 113 -3.97 6.58 6.79
CA ALA A 113 -3.15 6.89 5.64
C ALA A 113 -1.65 6.60 5.81
N ALA A 114 -1.08 6.65 7.03
CA ALA A 114 0.36 6.50 7.16
C ALA A 114 0.83 5.08 6.77
N PRO A 115 1.99 4.94 6.10
CA PRO A 115 2.96 5.98 5.75
C PRO A 115 2.67 6.76 4.45
N GLY A 116 1.55 6.50 3.76
CA GLY A 116 1.07 7.30 2.62
C GLY A 116 0.92 6.53 1.30
N GLY A 117 1.35 5.27 1.22
CA GLY A 117 1.39 4.53 -0.04
C GLY A 117 0.03 4.38 -0.73
N LYS A 118 -1.04 4.13 0.03
CA LYS A 118 -2.41 4.04 -0.51
C LYS A 118 -2.97 5.41 -0.90
N SER A 119 -2.64 6.46 -0.17
CA SER A 119 -3.00 7.83 -0.54
C SER A 119 -2.33 8.25 -1.85
N VAL A 120 -1.03 7.95 -2.02
CA VAL A 120 -0.30 8.18 -3.27
C VAL A 120 -0.91 7.38 -4.42
N PHE A 121 -1.27 6.11 -4.18
CA PHE A 121 -1.96 5.27 -5.18
C PHE A 121 -3.29 5.87 -5.58
N ALA A 122 -4.14 6.21 -4.61
CA ALA A 122 -5.45 6.79 -4.87
C ALA A 122 -5.35 8.09 -5.66
N TRP A 123 -4.39 8.97 -5.31
CA TRP A 123 -4.15 10.19 -6.05
C TRP A 123 -3.73 9.92 -7.50
N ARG A 124 -2.80 8.98 -7.72
CA ARG A 124 -2.32 8.65 -9.07
C ARG A 124 -3.41 7.99 -9.94
N ALA A 125 -4.22 7.13 -9.33
CA ALA A 125 -5.27 6.37 -10.01
C ALA A 125 -6.51 7.23 -10.31
N LEU A 126 -6.98 8.01 -9.33
CA LEU A 126 -8.29 8.68 -9.40
C LEU A 126 -8.18 10.17 -9.76
N LYS A 127 -7.01 10.79 -9.56
CA LYS A 127 -6.76 12.22 -9.74
C LYS A 127 -7.86 13.12 -9.13
N PRO A 128 -8.13 13.00 -7.82
CA PRO A 128 -9.24 13.71 -7.21
C PRO A 128 -8.98 15.23 -7.07
N ASP A 129 -10.07 16.01 -7.01
CA ASP A 129 -10.02 17.45 -6.72
C ASP A 129 -9.55 17.75 -5.30
N LEU A 130 -9.74 16.80 -4.37
CA LEU A 130 -9.24 16.88 -3.00
C LEU A 130 -9.03 15.48 -2.42
N LEU A 131 -7.83 15.23 -1.90
CA LEU A 131 -7.52 14.05 -1.10
C LEU A 131 -7.28 14.44 0.36
N ILE A 132 -8.16 13.97 1.26
CA ILE A 132 -7.96 14.11 2.71
C ILE A 132 -7.32 12.84 3.24
N THR A 133 -6.13 12.96 3.82
CA THR A 133 -5.39 11.84 4.43
C THR A 133 -5.37 12.01 5.94
N ASN A 134 -5.98 11.07 6.65
CA ASN A 134 -6.03 11.04 8.11
C ASN A 134 -5.13 9.93 8.66
N GLU A 135 -4.40 10.23 9.72
CA GLU A 135 -3.69 9.24 10.53
C GLU A 135 -3.95 9.57 11.99
N VAL A 136 -4.56 8.65 12.75
CA VAL A 136 -4.90 8.87 14.16
C VAL A 136 -3.65 8.80 15.06
N ILE A 137 -2.67 7.97 14.73
CA ILE A 137 -1.45 7.78 15.53
C ILE A 137 -0.46 8.90 15.22
N GLY A 138 -0.41 9.92 16.08
CA GLY A 138 0.42 11.12 15.89
C GLY A 138 1.90 10.83 15.59
N LYS A 139 2.48 9.75 16.14
CA LYS A 139 3.86 9.34 15.87
C LYS A 139 4.13 8.98 14.39
N ARG A 140 3.10 8.54 13.65
CA ARG A 140 3.20 8.16 12.23
C ARG A 140 2.92 9.34 11.29
N LEU A 141 2.35 10.43 11.81
CA LEU A 141 1.97 11.63 11.04
C LEU A 141 3.16 12.30 10.35
N GLY A 142 4.32 12.39 11.04
CA GLY A 142 5.52 13.00 10.46
C GLY A 142 6.00 12.29 9.20
N MET A 143 5.97 10.95 9.21
CA MET A 143 6.34 10.13 8.04
C MET A 143 5.34 10.30 6.90
N LEU A 144 4.02 10.31 7.20
CA LEU A 144 2.98 10.57 6.21
C LEU A 144 3.18 11.92 5.51
N ILE A 145 3.34 13.00 6.29
CA ILE A 145 3.56 14.36 5.75
C ILE A 145 4.83 14.40 4.90
N SER A 146 5.93 13.83 5.40
CA SER A 146 7.21 13.80 4.68
C SER A 146 7.08 13.11 3.32
N ASN A 147 6.44 11.95 3.29
CA ASN A 147 6.25 11.19 2.06
C ASN A 147 5.32 11.90 1.06
N LEU A 148 4.17 12.41 1.50
CA LEU A 148 3.24 13.12 0.62
C LEU A 148 3.87 14.38 0.02
N LYS A 149 4.63 15.13 0.82
CA LYS A 149 5.38 16.30 0.35
C LYS A 149 6.46 15.91 -0.65
N ARG A 150 7.28 14.91 -0.33
CA ARG A 150 8.35 14.42 -1.21
C ARG A 150 7.76 13.98 -2.55
N CYS A 151 6.69 13.20 -2.53
CA CYS A 151 5.99 12.73 -3.74
C CYS A 151 5.11 13.79 -4.43
N GLN A 152 5.13 15.04 -3.94
CA GLN A 152 4.44 16.18 -4.54
C GLN A 152 2.93 15.98 -4.74
N ILE A 153 2.30 15.21 -3.84
CA ILE A 153 0.86 14.92 -3.91
C ILE A 153 0.07 16.17 -3.55
N LYS A 154 -0.73 16.66 -4.49
CA LYS A 154 -1.58 17.85 -4.33
C LYS A 154 -2.75 17.83 -5.33
N PRO A 155 -3.91 18.39 -4.99
CA PRO A 155 -4.27 19.01 -3.71
C PRO A 155 -4.56 17.99 -2.60
N ILE A 156 -4.05 18.25 -1.39
CA ILE A 156 -4.21 17.36 -0.22
C ILE A 156 -4.53 18.13 1.08
N GLY A 157 -5.26 17.48 1.98
CA GLY A 157 -5.38 17.89 3.39
C GLY A 157 -4.92 16.77 4.31
N VAL A 158 -3.94 17.04 5.18
CA VAL A 158 -3.46 16.06 6.16
C VAL A 158 -4.08 16.36 7.52
N VAL A 159 -4.71 15.36 8.12
CA VAL A 159 -5.43 15.49 9.40
C VAL A 159 -4.96 14.42 10.38
N ASN A 160 -5.03 14.74 11.67
CA ASN A 160 -4.76 13.80 12.77
C ASN A 160 -5.93 13.83 13.75
N ARG A 161 -6.97 13.07 13.44
CA ARG A 161 -8.20 12.97 14.24
C ARG A 161 -8.71 11.55 14.26
N ASP A 162 -9.52 11.25 15.26
CA ASP A 162 -10.36 10.06 15.25
C ASP A 162 -11.33 10.14 14.07
N SER A 163 -11.52 9.05 13.34
CA SER A 163 -12.38 9.03 12.15
C SER A 163 -13.85 9.31 12.49
N SER A 164 -14.30 9.05 13.72
CA SER A 164 -15.64 9.40 14.19
C SER A 164 -15.94 10.90 14.09
N ILE A 165 -14.93 11.75 14.25
CA ILE A 165 -15.07 13.22 14.14
C ILE A 165 -15.45 13.62 12.71
N PHE A 166 -14.93 12.91 11.69
CA PHE A 166 -15.33 13.16 10.30
C PHE A 166 -16.77 12.72 10.06
N ALA A 167 -17.17 11.58 10.61
CA ALA A 167 -18.55 11.09 10.47
C ALA A 167 -19.58 12.04 11.11
N GLU A 168 -19.21 12.69 12.23
CA GLU A 168 -20.06 13.65 12.94
C GLU A 168 -20.09 15.02 12.25
N LEU A 169 -18.92 15.58 11.93
CA LEU A 169 -18.82 16.97 11.46
C LEU A 169 -18.92 17.11 9.93
N LEU A 170 -18.60 16.07 9.18
CA LEU A 170 -18.54 16.07 7.72
C LEU A 170 -19.34 14.89 7.11
N PRO A 171 -20.62 14.72 7.48
CA PRO A 171 -21.44 13.65 6.92
C PRO A 171 -21.62 13.84 5.41
N ALA A 172 -21.54 12.74 4.66
CA ALA A 172 -21.73 12.72 3.20
C ALA A 172 -20.83 13.70 2.41
N SER A 173 -19.69 14.10 2.96
CA SER A 173 -18.78 15.07 2.34
C SER A 173 -17.73 14.45 1.40
N SER A 174 -17.70 13.13 1.27
CA SER A 174 -16.73 12.40 0.45
C SER A 174 -17.45 11.55 -0.59
N ASN A 175 -16.82 11.38 -1.75
CA ASN A 175 -17.30 10.48 -2.79
C ASN A 175 -16.73 9.07 -2.59
N LEU A 176 -15.55 8.97 -1.97
CA LEU A 176 -14.87 7.71 -1.69
C LEU A 176 -14.14 7.79 -0.35
N VAL A 177 -14.28 6.73 0.45
CA VAL A 177 -13.52 6.52 1.68
C VAL A 177 -12.70 5.25 1.56
N ILE A 178 -11.39 5.36 1.80
CA ILE A 178 -10.43 4.27 1.88
C ILE A 178 -10.15 3.99 3.35
N VAL A 179 -10.30 2.71 3.74
CA VAL A 179 -10.02 2.24 5.10
C VAL A 179 -9.11 1.03 5.04
N ASP A 180 -7.81 1.27 5.21
CA ASP A 180 -6.83 0.22 5.51
C ASP A 180 -6.72 0.08 7.03
N ALA A 181 -7.71 -0.61 7.62
CA ALA A 181 -7.86 -0.67 9.06
C ALA A 181 -6.62 -1.33 9.73
N PRO A 182 -6.16 -0.82 10.88
CA PRO A 182 -5.14 -1.49 11.66
C PRO A 182 -5.62 -2.90 12.01
N CYS A 183 -4.89 -3.91 11.54
CA CYS A 183 -5.23 -5.30 11.76
C CYS A 183 -4.30 -5.92 12.82
N THR A 184 -4.64 -7.13 13.28
CA THR A 184 -3.84 -7.88 14.26
C THR A 184 -2.45 -8.29 13.76
N GLY A 185 -2.06 -7.93 12.54
CA GLY A 185 -0.71 -8.16 12.01
C GLY A 185 -0.31 -9.63 11.95
N GLN A 186 -1.25 -10.55 11.78
CA GLN A 186 -0.96 -11.99 11.85
C GLN A 186 0.04 -12.47 10.79
N SER A 187 0.16 -11.76 9.67
CA SER A 187 1.20 -12.00 8.66
C SER A 187 2.60 -11.55 9.11
N LEU A 188 2.71 -10.54 9.98
CA LEU A 188 3.98 -10.12 10.59
C LEU A 188 4.46 -11.14 11.63
N LEU A 189 3.52 -11.75 12.37
CA LEU A 189 3.80 -12.86 13.29
C LEU A 189 4.36 -14.11 12.58
N ALA A 190 4.14 -14.25 11.27
CA ALA A 190 4.70 -15.32 10.45
C ALA A 190 6.12 -15.00 9.93
N LYS A 191 6.52 -13.72 9.91
CA LYS A 191 7.85 -13.29 9.45
C LYS A 191 8.94 -13.33 10.52
N ASN A 192 8.63 -13.66 11.78
CA ASN A 192 9.57 -13.60 12.92
C ASN A 192 10.33 -12.25 12.96
N GLU A 193 9.60 -11.15 12.77
CA GLU A 193 10.00 -9.83 13.27
C GLU A 193 9.26 -9.54 14.58
#